data_AF-A0A7C2DZK3-F1
#
_entry.id   AF-A0A7C2DZK3-F1
#
_cell.length_a   1.000
_cell.length_b   1.000
_cell.length_c   1.000
_cell.angle_alpha   90.00
_cell.angle_beta   90.00
_cell.angle_gamma   90.00
#
_symmetry.space_group_name_H-M   'P 1'
#
loop_
_entity.id
_entity.type
_entity.pdbx_description
1 polymer ?
#
loop_
_entity_poly.entity_id
_entity_poly.type
_entity_poly.pdbx_seq_one_letter_code
_entity_poly.pdbx_strand_id
1 'polypeptide(L)'
;MLAGGAVALRDLLLVSLSWWAVSLSGVLMPGPVSALAVSEGARRGAVAGPLVTLGHAVAEVAMFGALALGTGRLLQQPTVVGVIGLIGGAVLAWMGWGIVQAARQGAQAGTAPPAAATATAGRGATVVRAGLLATLFNPYWLLWWATVGAAYYALFARFGTAALLVLFLVGHLALDLGWCSVLALVVGAGRGRMPLRAYQAVLAVCGVFVLATSLYFAVSGIQLLRTSP
;
A
#
# COMPACT_ATOMS: atom_id res chain seq x y z
N MET A 1 14.40 -32.98 -25.90
CA MET A 1 14.07 -31.54 -25.91
C MET A 1 12.69 -31.20 -25.33
N LEU A 2 11.63 -32.01 -25.55
CA LEU A 2 10.27 -31.70 -25.05
C LEU A 2 10.10 -31.81 -23.51
N ALA A 3 10.82 -32.71 -22.83
CA ALA A 3 10.73 -32.87 -21.38
C ALA A 3 11.26 -31.65 -20.58
N GLY A 4 12.27 -30.95 -21.11
CA GLY A 4 12.84 -29.77 -20.44
C GLY A 4 11.90 -28.56 -20.44
N GLY A 5 11.16 -28.36 -21.55
CA GLY A 5 10.17 -27.27 -21.65
C GLY A 5 8.96 -27.48 -20.76
N ALA A 6 8.47 -28.72 -20.64
CA ALA A 6 7.34 -29.05 -19.77
C ALA A 6 7.67 -28.88 -18.28
N VAL A 7 8.89 -29.26 -17.86
CA VAL A 7 9.37 -29.05 -16.49
C VAL A 7 9.53 -27.56 -16.18
N ALA A 8 10.15 -26.79 -17.08
CA ALA A 8 10.31 -25.34 -16.90
C ALA A 8 8.98 -24.59 -16.81
N LEU A 9 7.99 -24.97 -17.64
CA LEU A 9 6.65 -24.38 -17.60
C LEU A 9 5.93 -24.72 -16.28
N ARG A 10 6.01 -25.99 -15.84
CA ARG A 10 5.42 -26.42 -14.57
C ARG A 10 6.01 -25.62 -13.39
N ASP A 11 7.33 -25.47 -13.35
CA ASP A 11 8.00 -24.75 -12.27
C ASP A 11 7.63 -23.26 -12.26
N LEU A 12 7.57 -22.62 -13.44
CA LEU A 12 7.12 -21.24 -13.56
C LEU A 12 5.68 -21.07 -13.07
N LEU A 13 4.77 -21.99 -13.43
CA LEU A 13 3.38 -21.95 -12.97
C LEU A 13 3.28 -22.09 -11.45
N LEU A 14 4.03 -23.03 -10.86
CA LEU A 14 4.04 -23.24 -9.40
C LEU A 14 4.55 -22.01 -8.65
N VAL A 15 5.66 -21.42 -9.12
CA VAL A 15 6.21 -20.18 -8.54
C VAL A 15 5.25 -19.01 -8.71
N SER A 16 4.53 -18.93 -9.83
CA SER A 16 3.54 -17.89 -10.07
C SER A 16 2.33 -18.01 -9.15
N LEU A 17 1.77 -19.21 -9.02
CA LEU A 17 0.65 -19.47 -8.12
C LEU A 17 1.04 -19.19 -6.66
N SER A 18 2.24 -19.62 -6.24
CA SER A 18 2.70 -19.36 -4.88
C SER A 18 2.96 -17.87 -4.65
N TRP A 19 3.51 -17.16 -5.64
CA TRP A 19 3.71 -15.71 -5.57
C TRP A 19 2.40 -14.94 -5.42
N TRP A 20 1.38 -15.26 -6.22
CA TRP A 20 0.08 -14.59 -6.10
C TRP A 20 -0.61 -14.91 -4.78
N ALA A 21 -0.55 -16.16 -4.33
CA ALA A 21 -1.07 -16.56 -3.02
C ALA A 21 -0.36 -15.83 -1.86
N VAL A 22 0.97 -15.73 -1.90
CA VAL A 22 1.76 -15.01 -0.90
C VAL A 22 1.54 -13.50 -1.01
N SER A 23 1.40 -12.95 -2.22
CA SER A 23 1.10 -11.55 -2.46
C SER A 23 -0.20 -11.15 -1.78
N LEU A 24 -1.23 -11.98 -1.82
CA LEU A 24 -2.49 -11.74 -1.10
C LEU A 24 -2.29 -11.52 0.41
N SER A 25 -1.26 -12.12 1.03
CA SER A 25 -0.96 -11.86 2.45
C SER A 25 -0.50 -10.41 2.70
N GLY A 26 0.20 -9.80 1.74
CA GLY A 26 0.59 -8.40 1.80
C GLY A 26 -0.56 -7.47 1.40
N VAL A 27 -1.21 -7.77 0.27
CA VAL A 27 -2.30 -6.97 -0.30
C VAL A 27 -3.52 -6.88 0.62
N LEU A 28 -3.96 -8.02 1.18
CA LEU A 28 -5.15 -8.07 2.03
C LEU A 28 -4.90 -7.55 3.45
N MET A 29 -3.63 -7.30 3.81
CA MET A 29 -3.32 -6.83 5.15
C MET A 29 -3.98 -5.46 5.38
N PRO A 30 -4.69 -5.26 6.51
CA PRO A 30 -5.17 -3.94 6.87
C PRO A 30 -3.96 -3.01 7.04
N GLY A 31 -3.99 -1.87 6.36
CA GLY A 31 -2.86 -0.94 6.27
C GLY A 31 -3.27 0.45 5.80
N PRO A 32 -2.33 1.40 5.72
CA PRO A 32 -2.60 2.78 5.29
C PRO A 32 -3.25 2.89 3.90
N VAL A 33 -2.84 2.04 2.95
CA VAL A 33 -3.41 1.99 1.59
C VAL A 33 -4.86 1.47 1.63
N SER A 34 -5.13 0.38 2.36
CA SER A 34 -6.48 -0.16 2.56
C SER A 34 -7.41 0.85 3.27
N ALA A 35 -6.92 1.54 4.30
CA ALA A 35 -7.64 2.59 5.00
C ALA A 35 -7.95 3.79 4.08
N LEU A 36 -7.03 4.13 3.18
CA LEU A 36 -7.24 5.17 2.17
C LEU A 36 -8.29 4.74 1.13
N ALA A 37 -8.24 3.49 0.65
CA ALA A 37 -9.23 2.95 -0.29
C ALA A 37 -10.64 2.95 0.31
N VAL A 38 -10.78 2.58 1.59
CA VAL A 38 -12.06 2.62 2.33
C VAL A 38 -12.56 4.05 2.52
N SER A 39 -11.71 4.95 3.03
CA SER A 39 -12.09 6.34 3.34
C SER A 39 -12.44 7.13 2.07
N GLU A 40 -11.64 7.03 1.01
CA GLU A 40 -11.93 7.66 -0.27
C GLU A 40 -13.06 6.92 -1.01
N GLY A 41 -13.23 5.62 -0.83
CA GLY A 41 -14.38 4.86 -1.32
C GLY A 41 -15.70 5.35 -0.75
N ALA A 42 -15.76 5.61 0.55
CA ALA A 42 -16.91 6.25 1.20
C ALA A 42 -17.19 7.66 0.62
N ARG A 43 -16.13 8.39 0.23
CA ARG A 43 -16.22 9.76 -0.30
C ARG A 43 -16.49 9.86 -1.79
N ARG A 44 -16.07 8.90 -2.60
CA ARG A 44 -16.06 9.01 -4.08
C ARG A 44 -16.65 7.80 -4.78
N GLY A 45 -16.96 6.74 -4.04
CA GLY A 45 -17.44 5.48 -4.59
C GLY A 45 -16.30 4.66 -5.19
N ALA A 46 -16.68 3.76 -6.10
CA ALA A 46 -15.81 2.77 -6.72
C ALA A 46 -14.50 3.34 -7.31
N VAL A 47 -14.55 4.54 -7.89
CA VAL A 47 -13.41 5.18 -8.56
C VAL A 47 -12.22 5.43 -7.63
N ALA A 48 -12.43 5.45 -6.30
CA ALA A 48 -11.36 5.61 -5.34
C ALA A 48 -10.34 4.46 -5.40
N GLY A 49 -10.78 3.22 -5.61
CA GLY A 49 -9.90 2.04 -5.62
C GLY A 49 -8.81 2.14 -6.69
N PRO A 50 -9.16 2.32 -7.98
CA PRO A 50 -8.18 2.51 -9.04
C PRO A 50 -7.27 3.74 -8.84
N LEU A 51 -7.81 4.85 -8.31
CA LEU A 51 -7.00 6.05 -8.06
C LEU A 51 -5.97 5.86 -6.93
N VAL A 52 -6.34 5.18 -5.85
CA VAL A 52 -5.41 4.83 -4.77
C VAL A 52 -4.36 3.86 -5.30
N THR A 53 -4.79 2.84 -6.03
CA THR A 53 -3.90 1.84 -6.63
C THR A 53 -2.91 2.48 -7.59
N LEU A 54 -3.32 3.47 -8.40
CA LEU A 54 -2.39 4.15 -9.30
C LEU A 54 -1.23 4.82 -8.55
N GLY A 55 -1.50 5.44 -7.41
CA GLY A 55 -0.45 6.00 -6.55
C GLY A 55 0.45 4.95 -5.94
N HIS A 56 -0.16 3.86 -5.46
CA HIS A 56 0.53 2.69 -4.93
C HIS A 56 1.44 2.03 -5.98
N ALA A 57 0.94 1.85 -7.19
CA ALA A 57 1.66 1.24 -8.31
C ALA A 57 2.92 2.02 -8.70
N VAL A 58 2.94 3.34 -8.53
CA VAL A 58 4.15 4.15 -8.75
C VAL A 58 5.24 3.78 -7.75
N ALA A 59 4.90 3.59 -6.47
CA ALA A 59 5.86 3.14 -5.46
C ALA A 59 6.32 1.71 -5.74
N GLU A 60 5.41 0.82 -6.12
CA GLU A 60 5.67 -0.57 -6.51
C GLU A 60 6.68 -0.67 -7.66
N VAL A 61 6.46 0.08 -8.74
CA VAL A 61 7.38 0.11 -9.89
C VAL A 61 8.75 0.68 -9.48
N ALA A 62 8.78 1.70 -8.61
CA ALA A 62 10.04 2.24 -8.10
C ALA A 62 10.79 1.23 -7.23
N MET A 63 10.10 0.49 -6.35
CA MET A 63 10.69 -0.56 -5.52
C MET A 63 11.17 -1.75 -6.35
N PHE A 64 10.39 -2.16 -7.35
CA PHE A 64 10.82 -3.16 -8.32
C PHE A 64 12.15 -2.77 -8.98
N GLY A 65 12.27 -1.52 -9.44
CA GLY A 65 13.52 -0.98 -9.97
C GLY A 65 14.65 -0.98 -8.93
N ALA A 66 14.35 -0.61 -7.67
CA ALA A 66 15.33 -0.62 -6.59
C ALA A 66 15.85 -2.04 -6.30
N LEU A 67 14.97 -3.05 -6.28
CA LEU A 67 15.36 -4.45 -6.13
C LEU A 67 16.26 -4.93 -7.28
N ALA A 68 15.99 -4.47 -8.51
CA ALA A 68 16.86 -4.74 -9.66
C ALA A 68 18.28 -4.18 -9.48
N LEU A 69 18.42 -3.09 -8.73
CA LEU A 69 19.71 -2.48 -8.35
C LEU A 69 20.34 -3.11 -7.09
N GLY A 70 19.69 -4.09 -6.46
CA GLY A 70 20.21 -4.81 -5.30
C GLY A 70 20.01 -4.12 -3.95
N THR A 71 19.13 -3.11 -3.87
CA THR A 71 18.89 -2.35 -2.62
C THR A 71 18.24 -3.15 -1.50
N GLY A 72 17.72 -4.36 -1.77
CA GLY A 72 17.09 -5.22 -0.76
C GLY A 72 17.99 -5.48 0.45
N ARG A 73 19.31 -5.61 0.26
CA ARG A 73 20.27 -5.79 1.38
C ARG A 73 20.38 -4.55 2.28
N LEU A 74 20.26 -3.35 1.71
CA LEU A 74 20.28 -2.10 2.46
C LEU A 74 19.04 -1.98 3.35
N LEU A 75 17.87 -2.34 2.80
CA LEU A 75 16.58 -2.29 3.51
C LEU A 75 16.46 -3.31 4.64
N GLN A 76 17.38 -4.28 4.74
CA GLN A 76 17.44 -5.26 5.82
C GLN A 76 18.39 -4.84 6.97
N GLN A 77 19.15 -3.75 6.81
CA GLN A 77 20.04 -3.28 7.88
C GLN A 77 19.24 -2.73 9.06
N PRO A 78 19.52 -3.16 10.32
CA PRO A 78 18.75 -2.73 11.49
C PRO A 78 18.60 -1.20 11.62
N THR A 79 19.68 -0.46 11.37
CA THR A 79 19.67 1.01 11.39
C THR A 79 18.74 1.60 10.34
N VAL A 80 18.77 1.08 9.12
CA VAL A 80 17.90 1.54 8.01
C VAL A 80 16.43 1.24 8.33
N VAL A 81 16.14 0.04 8.80
CA VAL A 81 14.78 -0.36 9.23
C VAL A 81 14.29 0.54 10.36
N GLY A 82 15.16 0.87 11.32
CA GLY A 82 14.85 1.76 12.43
C GLY A 82 14.48 3.17 11.98
N VAL A 83 15.28 3.75 11.08
CA VAL A 83 15.02 5.07 10.47
C VAL A 83 13.72 5.07 9.65
N ILE A 84 13.49 4.02 8.85
CA ILE A 84 12.24 3.84 8.10
C ILE A 84 11.05 3.80 9.05
N GLY A 85 11.14 3.07 10.16
CA GLY A 85 10.09 2.98 11.17
C GLY A 85 9.74 4.34 11.77
N LEU A 86 10.73 5.18 12.05
CA LEU A 86 10.54 6.53 12.58
C LEU A 86 9.89 7.49 11.56
N ILE A 87 10.47 7.58 10.36
CA ILE A 87 9.97 8.49 9.31
C ILE A 87 8.57 8.06 8.86
N GLY A 88 8.39 6.77 8.61
CA GLY A 88 7.09 6.20 8.25
C GLY A 88 6.07 6.42 9.36
N GLY A 89 6.44 6.15 10.62
CA GLY A 89 5.60 6.44 11.79
C GLY A 89 5.14 7.90 11.84
N ALA A 90 6.05 8.87 11.69
CA ALA A 90 5.71 10.29 11.73
C ALA A 90 4.73 10.71 10.61
N VAL A 91 4.95 10.24 9.38
CA VAL A 91 4.05 10.55 8.26
C VAL A 91 2.69 9.88 8.43
N LEU A 92 2.65 8.62 8.89
CA LEU A 92 1.42 7.93 9.20
C LEU A 92 0.66 8.61 10.35
N ALA A 93 1.36 9.12 11.36
CA ALA A 93 0.74 9.91 12.44
C ALA A 93 0.00 11.12 11.87
N TRP A 94 0.67 11.88 10.99
CA TRP A 94 0.10 13.05 10.33
C TRP A 94 -1.12 12.69 9.48
N MET A 95 -1.04 11.62 8.68
CA MET A 95 -2.15 11.14 7.85
C MET A 95 -3.33 10.66 8.70
N GLY A 96 -3.08 9.80 9.69
CA GLY A 96 -4.10 9.26 10.59
C GLY A 96 -4.81 10.36 11.37
N TRP A 97 -4.06 11.37 11.85
CA TRP A 97 -4.62 12.55 12.49
C TRP A 97 -5.56 13.32 11.55
N GLY A 98 -5.13 13.57 10.31
CA GLY A 98 -5.96 14.22 9.30
C GLY A 98 -7.30 13.50 9.07
N ILE A 99 -7.28 12.16 9.01
CA ILE A 99 -8.49 11.34 8.86
C ILE A 99 -9.41 11.46 10.09
N VAL A 100 -8.86 11.40 11.30
CA VAL A 100 -9.64 11.55 12.55
C VAL A 100 -10.27 12.95 12.63
N GLN A 101 -9.54 13.99 12.26
CA GLN A 101 -10.06 15.35 12.25
C GLN A 101 -11.19 15.52 11.22
N ALA A 102 -11.06 14.90 10.05
CA ALA A 102 -12.13 14.86 9.04
C ALA A 102 -13.39 14.12 9.55
N ALA A 103 -13.23 13.07 10.37
CA ALA A 103 -14.36 12.40 11.01
C ALA A 103 -15.08 13.30 12.03
N ARG A 104 -14.30 14.00 12.88
CA ARG A 104 -14.81 14.87 13.96
C ARG A 104 -15.51 16.12 13.46
N GLN A 105 -14.98 16.74 12.41
CA GLN A 105 -15.55 17.95 11.82
C GLN A 105 -16.85 17.69 11.05
N GLY A 106 -17.29 16.44 10.94
CA GLY A 106 -18.62 16.07 10.46
C GLY A 106 -18.97 16.69 9.14
N ALA A 107 -18.24 16.32 8.08
CA ALA A 107 -18.60 16.65 6.70
C ALA A 107 -19.09 18.10 6.52
N GLN A 108 -18.40 19.09 7.11
CA GLN A 108 -18.64 20.47 6.73
C GLN A 108 -18.16 20.67 5.29
N ALA A 109 -19.17 20.68 4.41
CA ALA A 109 -19.20 21.07 3.02
C ALA A 109 -18.52 20.13 2.01
N GLY A 110 -19.01 20.20 0.77
CA GLY A 110 -18.30 19.77 -0.43
C GLY A 110 -16.99 20.54 -0.68
N THR A 111 -16.27 20.90 0.37
CA THR A 111 -14.94 21.48 0.36
C THR A 111 -13.99 20.49 1.02
N ALA A 112 -12.86 20.31 0.35
CA ALA A 112 -11.83 19.36 0.68
C ALA A 112 -11.34 19.47 2.15
N PRO A 113 -10.67 18.44 2.70
CA PRO A 113 -9.69 18.69 3.77
C PRO A 113 -8.77 19.85 3.34
N PRO A 114 -8.09 20.57 4.26
CA PRO A 114 -7.09 21.56 3.86
C PRO A 114 -6.02 20.85 3.04
N ALA A 115 -6.21 20.87 1.72
CA ALA A 115 -5.15 20.90 0.78
C ALA A 115 -4.33 22.11 1.20
N ALA A 116 -3.10 21.88 1.62
CA ALA A 116 -2.07 22.84 1.32
C ALA A 116 -2.18 23.14 -0.19
N ALA A 117 -2.77 24.28 -0.48
CA ALA A 117 -2.87 25.01 -1.74
C ALA A 117 -3.36 24.28 -3.01
N THR A 118 -4.15 25.04 -3.77
CA THR A 118 -4.49 24.93 -5.21
C THR A 118 -5.75 24.15 -5.60
N ALA A 119 -6.59 24.89 -6.33
CA ALA A 119 -7.94 24.59 -6.72
C ALA A 119 -8.03 23.89 -8.10
N THR A 120 -9.21 23.31 -8.34
CA THR A 120 -9.89 23.13 -9.64
C THR A 120 -9.38 22.18 -10.74
N ALA A 121 -8.23 21.49 -10.61
CA ALA A 121 -7.89 20.29 -11.42
C ALA A 121 -7.54 19.04 -10.58
N GLY A 122 -7.50 19.18 -9.26
CA GLY A 122 -6.63 18.38 -8.39
C GLY A 122 -7.27 17.27 -7.55
N ARG A 123 -8.57 16.95 -7.69
CA ARG A 123 -9.20 15.96 -6.79
C ARG A 123 -8.66 14.55 -6.99
N GLY A 124 -8.52 14.07 -8.23
CA GLY A 124 -7.97 12.74 -8.54
C GLY A 124 -6.47 12.65 -8.23
N ALA A 125 -5.70 13.66 -8.67
CA ALA A 125 -4.27 13.78 -8.38
C ALA A 125 -3.96 13.78 -6.87
N THR A 126 -4.85 14.34 -6.04
CA THR A 126 -4.70 14.28 -4.58
C THR A 126 -4.81 12.86 -4.04
N VAL A 127 -5.69 12.01 -4.58
CA VAL A 127 -5.86 10.60 -4.14
C VAL A 127 -4.68 9.76 -4.61
N VAL A 128 -4.23 9.95 -5.85
CA VAL A 128 -3.03 9.29 -6.37
C VAL A 128 -1.81 9.64 -5.50
N ARG A 129 -1.61 10.93 -5.20
CA ARG A 129 -0.54 11.37 -4.30
C ARG A 129 -0.69 10.77 -2.90
N ALA A 130 -1.90 10.70 -2.37
CA ALA A 130 -2.15 10.08 -1.07
C ALA A 130 -1.83 8.57 -1.09
N GLY A 131 -2.16 7.85 -2.16
CA GLY A 131 -1.81 6.44 -2.33
C GLY A 131 -0.30 6.21 -2.41
N LEU A 132 0.40 7.08 -3.14
CA LEU A 132 1.86 7.09 -3.21
C LEU A 132 2.48 7.29 -1.81
N LEU A 133 2.07 8.35 -1.11
CA LEU A 133 2.60 8.68 0.23
C LEU A 133 2.26 7.59 1.26
N ALA A 134 1.03 7.08 1.24
CA ALA A 134 0.60 5.99 2.10
C ALA A 134 1.41 4.71 1.88
N THR A 135 1.97 4.52 0.69
CA THR A 135 2.81 3.36 0.35
C THR A 135 4.27 3.60 0.73
N LEU A 136 4.86 4.70 0.25
CA LEU A 136 6.28 5.03 0.49
C LEU A 136 6.61 5.14 1.98
N PHE A 137 5.67 5.67 2.77
CA PHE A 137 5.84 5.85 4.21
C PHE A 137 5.21 4.73 5.03
N ASN A 138 4.90 3.58 4.42
CA ASN A 138 4.48 2.39 5.15
C ASN A 138 5.70 1.47 5.40
N PRO A 139 6.22 1.41 6.65
CA PRO A 139 7.36 0.57 6.97
C PRO A 139 7.10 -0.92 6.71
N TYR A 140 5.88 -1.41 6.90
CA TYR A 140 5.54 -2.79 6.58
C TYR A 140 5.72 -3.07 5.10
N TRP A 141 5.25 -2.17 4.23
CA TRP A 141 5.36 -2.35 2.77
C TRP A 141 6.83 -2.41 2.34
N LEU A 142 7.66 -1.50 2.86
CA LEU A 142 9.11 -1.49 2.60
C LEU A 142 9.78 -2.79 3.06
N LEU A 143 9.45 -3.28 4.26
CA LEU A 143 10.02 -4.51 4.82
C LEU A 143 9.53 -5.77 4.09
N TRP A 144 8.26 -5.81 3.72
CA TRP A 144 7.68 -6.92 2.97
C TRP A 144 8.36 -7.07 1.60
N TRP A 145 8.57 -5.95 0.89
CA TRP A 145 9.32 -5.93 -0.36
C TRP A 145 10.81 -6.26 -0.19
N ALA A 146 11.44 -5.79 0.88
CA ALA A 146 12.83 -6.11 1.20
C ALA A 146 13.06 -7.59 1.55
N THR A 147 12.01 -8.32 1.92
CA THR A 147 12.09 -9.73 2.35
C THR A 147 11.43 -10.66 1.35
N VAL A 148 10.10 -10.79 1.42
CA VAL A 148 9.30 -11.68 0.57
C VAL A 148 9.39 -11.26 -0.89
N GLY A 149 9.24 -9.96 -1.17
CA GLY A 149 9.35 -9.42 -2.53
C GLY A 149 10.71 -9.70 -3.17
N ALA A 150 11.80 -9.42 -2.44
CA ALA A 150 13.17 -9.67 -2.89
C ALA A 150 13.45 -11.16 -3.14
N ALA A 151 12.94 -12.05 -2.27
CA ALA A 151 13.10 -13.49 -2.44
C ALA A 151 12.40 -14.00 -3.72
N TYR A 152 11.15 -13.57 -3.95
CA TYR A 152 10.42 -13.94 -5.16
C TYR A 152 10.98 -13.27 -6.42
N TYR A 153 11.46 -12.03 -6.34
CA TYR A 153 12.17 -11.38 -7.44
C TYR A 153 13.35 -12.25 -7.91
N ALA A 154 14.16 -12.76 -6.98
CA ALA A 154 15.29 -13.64 -7.30
C ALA A 154 14.85 -14.98 -7.92
N LEU A 155 13.69 -15.53 -7.50
CA LEU A 155 13.12 -16.73 -8.12
C LEU A 155 12.66 -16.46 -9.57
N PHE A 156 11.91 -15.38 -9.79
CA PHE A 156 11.41 -15.01 -11.13
C PHE A 156 12.51 -14.60 -12.10
N ALA A 157 13.60 -13.99 -11.61
CA ALA A 157 14.74 -13.62 -12.45
C ALA A 157 15.35 -14.82 -13.20
N ARG A 158 15.19 -16.05 -12.67
CA ARG A 158 15.63 -17.30 -13.30
C ARG A 158 14.82 -17.70 -14.53
N PHE A 159 13.61 -17.17 -14.67
CA PHE A 159 12.69 -17.46 -15.77
C PHE A 159 12.67 -16.35 -16.85
N GLY A 160 13.53 -15.35 -16.72
CA GLY A 160 13.70 -14.27 -17.69
C GLY A 160 12.79 -13.06 -17.45
N THR A 161 13.09 -11.96 -18.16
CA THR A 161 12.47 -10.65 -17.95
C THR A 161 10.95 -10.65 -18.18
N ALA A 162 10.45 -11.46 -19.10
CA ALA A 162 9.01 -11.54 -19.37
C ALA A 162 8.23 -12.10 -18.16
N ALA A 163 8.74 -13.15 -17.51
CA ALA A 163 8.13 -13.70 -16.30
C ALA A 163 8.16 -12.69 -15.15
N LEU A 164 9.29 -11.98 -15.02
CA LEU A 164 9.49 -10.95 -13.99
C LEU A 164 8.55 -9.74 -14.17
N LEU A 165 8.31 -9.29 -15.39
CA LEU A 165 7.41 -8.16 -15.64
C LEU A 165 5.94 -8.56 -15.56
N VAL A 166 5.56 -9.67 -16.19
CA VAL A 166 4.14 -10.04 -16.35
C VAL A 166 3.62 -10.79 -15.14
N LEU A 167 4.29 -11.87 -14.72
CA LEU A 167 3.78 -12.76 -13.69
C LEU A 167 4.10 -12.24 -12.28
N PHE A 168 5.28 -11.63 -12.11
CA PHE A 168 5.68 -11.05 -10.83
C PHE A 168 5.10 -9.64 -10.62
N LEU A 169 5.55 -8.65 -11.40
CA LEU A 169 5.15 -7.24 -11.19
C LEU A 169 3.68 -6.98 -11.53
N VAL A 170 3.25 -7.23 -12.78
CA VAL A 170 1.86 -6.97 -13.19
C VAL A 170 0.88 -7.86 -12.45
N GLY A 171 1.26 -9.12 -12.18
CA GLY A 171 0.47 -10.03 -11.35
C GLY A 171 0.21 -9.48 -9.94
N HIS A 172 1.23 -8.92 -9.29
CA HIS A 172 1.07 -8.28 -7.97
C HIS A 172 0.19 -7.03 -8.03
N LEU A 173 0.49 -6.11 -8.97
CA LEU A 173 -0.29 -4.88 -9.17
C LEU A 173 -1.77 -5.14 -9.46
N ALA A 174 -2.08 -6.25 -10.14
CA ALA A 174 -3.46 -6.67 -10.39
C ALA A 174 -4.19 -7.07 -9.10
N LEU A 175 -3.50 -7.69 -8.15
CA LEU A 175 -4.05 -8.01 -6.84
C LEU A 175 -4.31 -6.74 -6.03
N ASP A 176 -3.37 -5.78 -6.04
CA ASP A 176 -3.56 -4.47 -5.39
C ASP A 176 -4.77 -3.73 -5.94
N LEU A 177 -4.88 -3.68 -7.28
CA LEU A 177 -5.99 -3.08 -7.97
C LEU A 177 -7.30 -3.75 -7.58
N GLY A 178 -7.32 -5.08 -7.61
CA GLY A 178 -8.48 -5.89 -7.24
C GLY A 178 -8.94 -5.57 -5.81
N TRP A 179 -8.03 -5.62 -4.85
CA TRP A 179 -8.34 -5.41 -3.44
C TRP A 179 -8.80 -3.97 -3.14
N CYS A 180 -8.04 -2.97 -3.58
CA CYS A 180 -8.41 -1.56 -3.38
C CYS A 180 -9.76 -1.24 -4.05
N SER A 181 -10.02 -1.82 -5.23
CA SER A 181 -11.30 -1.66 -5.91
C SER A 181 -12.44 -2.34 -5.16
N VAL A 182 -12.25 -3.56 -4.63
CA VAL A 182 -13.25 -4.24 -3.80
C VAL A 182 -13.60 -3.42 -2.56
N LEU A 183 -12.60 -2.95 -1.81
CA LEU A 183 -12.82 -2.12 -0.63
C LEU A 183 -13.58 -0.83 -0.99
N ALA A 184 -13.17 -0.14 -2.04
CA ALA A 184 -13.83 1.08 -2.50
C ALA A 184 -15.25 0.83 -3.02
N LEU A 185 -15.49 -0.31 -3.69
CA LEU A 185 -16.80 -0.72 -4.20
C LEU A 185 -17.76 -1.06 -3.07
N VAL A 186 -17.35 -1.90 -2.12
CA VAL A 186 -18.19 -2.34 -1.00
C VAL A 186 -18.65 -1.14 -0.18
N VAL A 187 -17.73 -0.25 0.18
CA VAL A 187 -18.05 0.96 0.95
C VAL A 187 -18.76 1.99 0.09
N GLY A 188 -18.37 2.10 -1.19
CA GLY A 188 -18.94 3.02 -2.16
C GLY A 188 -20.36 2.68 -2.61
N ALA A 189 -20.79 1.41 -2.56
CA ALA A 189 -22.14 0.99 -2.91
C ALA A 189 -23.20 1.55 -1.93
N GLY A 190 -22.80 1.80 -0.68
CA GLY A 190 -23.61 2.48 0.33
C GLY A 190 -23.56 4.01 0.25
N ARG A 191 -22.74 4.58 -0.63
CA ARG A 191 -22.55 6.04 -0.76
C ARG A 191 -23.86 6.72 -1.13
N GLY A 192 -24.25 7.73 -0.33
CA GLY A 192 -25.52 8.45 -0.48
C GLY A 192 -26.68 7.85 0.33
N ARG A 193 -26.58 6.60 0.79
CA ARG A 193 -27.51 5.99 1.77
C ARG A 193 -26.88 5.86 3.17
N MET A 194 -25.56 6.00 3.26
CA MET A 194 -24.84 5.92 4.51
C MET A 194 -25.16 7.14 5.39
N PRO A 195 -25.71 6.95 6.61
CA PRO A 195 -25.97 8.07 7.51
C PRO A 195 -24.65 8.74 7.91
N LEU A 196 -24.68 10.05 8.15
CA LEU A 196 -23.49 10.83 8.50
C LEU A 196 -22.68 10.19 9.64
N ARG A 197 -23.36 9.65 10.66
CA ARG A 197 -22.72 8.95 11.79
C ARG A 197 -21.93 7.71 11.36
N ALA A 198 -22.45 6.92 10.43
CA ALA A 198 -21.75 5.73 9.92
C ALA A 198 -20.54 6.15 9.08
N TYR A 199 -20.67 7.18 8.26
CA TYR A 199 -19.53 7.75 7.51
C TYR A 199 -18.42 8.27 8.45
N GLN A 200 -18.79 9.02 9.48
CA GLN A 200 -17.85 9.48 10.51
C GLN A 200 -17.20 8.32 11.25
N ALA A 201 -17.96 7.26 11.57
CA ALA A 201 -17.42 6.07 12.23
C ALA A 201 -16.39 5.35 11.35
N VAL A 202 -16.66 5.17 10.06
CA VAL A 202 -15.71 4.58 9.10
C VAL A 202 -14.41 5.39 9.06
N LEU A 203 -14.51 6.72 8.93
CA LEU A 203 -13.32 7.57 8.95
C LEU A 203 -12.58 7.49 10.28
N ALA A 204 -13.29 7.57 11.41
CA ALA A 204 -12.68 7.50 12.73
C ALA A 204 -11.93 6.19 12.94
N VAL A 205 -12.52 5.05 12.57
CA VAL A 205 -11.88 3.73 12.64
C VAL A 205 -10.63 3.68 11.76
N CYS A 206 -10.71 4.14 10.51
CA CYS A 206 -9.56 4.18 9.61
C CYS A 206 -8.43 5.08 10.16
N GLY A 207 -8.77 6.26 10.64
CA GLY A 207 -7.81 7.21 11.19
C GLY A 207 -7.13 6.68 12.46
N VAL A 208 -7.90 6.12 13.39
CA VAL A 208 -7.38 5.47 14.60
C VAL A 208 -6.48 4.28 14.26
N PHE A 209 -6.88 3.47 13.28
CA PHE A 209 -6.06 2.35 12.81
C PHE A 209 -4.71 2.82 12.24
N VAL A 210 -4.71 3.87 11.41
CA VAL A 210 -3.46 4.47 10.89
C VAL A 210 -2.61 5.07 12.00
N LEU A 211 -3.21 5.71 13.01
CA LEU A 211 -2.49 6.21 14.18
C LEU A 211 -1.87 5.07 15.02
N ALA A 212 -2.58 3.96 15.19
CA ALA A 212 -2.09 2.80 15.91
C ALA A 212 -0.89 2.16 15.21
N THR A 213 -0.97 1.97 13.89
CA THR A 213 0.16 1.47 13.08
C THR A 213 1.35 2.42 13.10
N SER A 214 1.12 3.74 13.02
CA SER A 214 2.14 4.77 13.22
C SER A 214 2.89 4.58 14.54
N LEU A 215 2.16 4.48 15.66
CA LEU A 215 2.76 4.32 16.99
C LEU A 215 3.57 3.02 17.07
N TYR A 216 3.02 1.92 16.56
CA TYR A 216 3.71 0.63 16.51
C TYR A 216 5.06 0.73 15.77
N PHE A 217 5.08 1.35 14.59
CA PHE A 217 6.33 1.50 13.82
C PHE A 217 7.31 2.45 14.46
N ALA A 218 6.86 3.56 15.03
CA ALA A 218 7.73 4.50 15.73
C ALA A 218 8.41 3.84 16.94
N VAL A 219 7.66 3.11 17.78
CA VAL A 219 8.22 2.40 18.94
C VAL A 219 9.18 1.30 18.49
N SER A 220 8.79 0.49 17.50
CA SER A 220 9.65 -0.57 16.96
C SER A 220 10.96 0.00 16.38
N GLY A 221 10.88 1.13 15.68
CA GLY A 221 12.05 1.82 15.13
C GLY A 221 13.00 2.34 16.22
N ILE A 222 12.47 2.95 17.29
CA ILE A 222 13.28 3.40 18.44
C ILE A 222 13.98 2.21 19.11
N GLN A 223 13.26 1.11 19.34
CA GLN A 223 13.82 -0.08 19.97
C GLN A 223 14.96 -0.64 19.12
N LEU A 224 14.74 -0.78 17.81
CA LEU A 224 15.74 -1.32 16.91
C LEU A 224 17.02 -0.47 16.87
N LEU A 225 16.89 0.86 16.84
CA LEU A 225 18.03 1.78 16.86
C LEU A 225 18.81 1.74 18.17
N ARG A 226 18.15 1.45 19.31
CA ARG A 226 18.82 1.31 20.60
C ARG A 226 19.61 0.02 20.74
N THR A 227 19.20 -1.04 20.04
CA THR A 227 19.83 -2.36 20.09
C THR A 227 20.79 -2.61 18.93
N SER A 228 20.87 -1.69 17.96
CA SER A 228 21.78 -1.81 16.82
C SER A 228 23.21 -1.44 17.25
N PRO A 229 24.22 -2.27 16.91
CA PRO A 229 25.62 -2.00 17.22
C PRO A 229 26.21 -0.84 16.39
#